data_AF-A0A6J6WDI7-F1
#
_entry.id   AF-A0A6J6WDI7-F1
#
_cell.length_a   1.000
_cell.length_b   1.000
_cell.length_c   1.000
_cell.angle_alpha   90.00
_cell.angle_beta   90.00
_cell.angle_gamma   90.00
#
_symmetry.space_group_name_H-M   'P 1'
#
loop_
_entity.id
_entity.type
_entity.pdbx_description
1 polymer ?
#
loop_
_entity_poly.entity_id
_entity_poly.type
_entity_poly.pdbx_seq_one_letter_code
_entity_poly.pdbx_strand_id
1 'polypeptide(L)'
;MVPLLGMVDTIKRIDQNKFVVRTEDRNFLGRVQTPQGFSLSTLRAAHARECSVEATDDSMMVEEMGRPVLTVLGHDLSRKITTSADLEWAEALLARRAP
;
A
#
# COMPACT_ATOMS: atom_id res chain seq x y z
N MET A 1 4.43 7.94 -8.33
CA MET A 1 2.99 7.75 -8.15
C MET A 1 2.73 6.38 -7.57
N VAL A 2 1.72 6.25 -6.73
CA VAL A 2 1.34 4.98 -6.12
C VAL A 2 -0.17 4.74 -6.23
N PRO A 3 -0.61 3.56 -6.68
CA PRO A 3 -2.02 3.20 -6.60
C PRO A 3 -2.45 3.02 -5.15
N LEU A 4 -3.58 3.62 -4.78
CA LEU A 4 -4.12 3.61 -3.44
C LEU A 4 -5.60 3.23 -3.47
N LEU A 5 -5.97 2.26 -2.64
CA LEU A 5 -7.36 1.85 -2.45
C LEU A 5 -7.86 2.36 -1.10
N GLY A 6 -8.98 3.09 -1.09
CA GLY A 6 -9.55 3.68 0.12
C GLY A 6 -9.98 2.66 1.17
N MET A 7 -10.08 3.10 2.42
CA MET A 7 -10.47 2.25 3.55
C MET A 7 -11.98 2.07 3.64
N VAL A 8 -12.44 0.82 3.44
CA VAL A 8 -13.86 0.45 3.53
C VAL A 8 -14.32 0.21 4.96
N ASP A 9 -13.41 -0.27 5.81
CA ASP A 9 -13.68 -0.53 7.22
C ASP A 9 -13.37 0.70 8.09
N THR A 10 -13.87 0.68 9.32
CA THR A 10 -13.52 1.70 10.32
C THR A 10 -12.12 1.42 10.86
N ILE A 11 -11.22 2.40 10.79
CA ILE A 11 -9.85 2.27 11.27
C ILE A 11 -9.76 2.81 12.71
N LYS A 12 -9.25 1.97 13.62
CA LYS A 12 -8.95 2.35 15.02
C LYS A 12 -7.44 2.42 15.20
N ARG A 13 -6.96 3.50 15.82
CA ARG A 13 -5.60 3.53 16.39
C ARG A 13 -5.65 2.92 17.78
N ILE A 14 -4.80 1.94 18.03
CA ILE A 14 -4.65 1.29 19.34
C ILE A 14 -3.29 1.63 19.95
N ASP A 15 -3.20 1.54 21.28
CA ASP A 15 -1.93 1.63 22.01
C ASP A 15 -1.25 0.25 22.16
N GLN A 16 -0.11 0.23 22.85
CA GLN A 16 0.65 -1.00 23.13
C GLN A 16 -0.11 -2.02 23.99
N ASN A 17 -1.10 -1.56 24.76
CA ASN A 17 -1.96 -2.38 25.62
C ASN A 17 -3.25 -2.83 24.90
N LYS A 18 -3.37 -2.57 23.59
CA LYS A 18 -4.51 -2.91 22.72
C LYS A 18 -5.79 -2.13 23.04
N PHE A 19 -5.71 -1.02 23.75
CA PHE A 19 -6.87 -0.14 23.95
C PHE A 19 -7.00 0.84 22.78
N VAL A 20 -8.25 1.14 22.42
CA VAL A 20 -8.55 2.13 21.37
C VAL A 20 -8.17 3.53 21.88
N VAL A 21 -7.24 4.17 21.17
CA VAL A 21 -6.84 5.57 21.42
C VAL A 21 -7.79 6.52 20.68
N ARG A 22 -8.09 6.23 19.41
CA ARG A 22 -9.05 7.00 18.60
C ARG A 22 -9.52 6.23 17.37
N THR A 23 -10.57 6.76 16.75
CA THR A 23 -11.00 6.38 15.39
C THR A 23 -10.33 7.34 14.40
N GLU A 24 -9.70 6.81 13.35
CA GLU A 24 -9.08 7.65 12.32
C GLU A 24 -10.10 8.07 11.25
N ASP A 25 -9.89 9.25 10.65
CA ASP A 25 -10.65 9.65 9.47
C ASP A 25 -10.15 8.87 8.25
N ARG A 26 -10.92 7.85 7.89
CA ARG A 26 -10.61 6.92 6.81
C ARG A 26 -10.61 7.59 5.42
N ASN A 27 -11.17 8.79 5.28
CA ASN A 27 -11.19 9.52 4.00
C ASN A 27 -9.79 9.92 3.52
N PHE A 28 -8.83 9.99 4.44
CA PHE A 28 -7.43 10.33 4.16
C PHE A 28 -6.48 9.13 4.31
N LEU A 29 -7.02 7.91 4.32
CA LEU A 29 -6.26 6.68 4.48
C LEU A 29 -6.53 5.72 3.30
N GLY A 30 -5.51 4.95 2.94
CA GLY A 30 -5.69 3.85 2.00
C GLY A 30 -4.55 2.86 2.01
N ARG A 31 -4.80 1.75 1.31
CA ARG A 31 -3.86 0.65 1.11
C ARG A 31 -3.10 0.93 -0.17
N VAL A 32 -1.79 1.06 -0.02
CA VAL A 32 -0.88 1.17 -1.17
C VAL A 32 -0.83 -0.17 -1.91
N GLN A 33 -0.74 -0.10 -3.23
CA GLN A 33 -0.60 -1.25 -4.11
C GLN A 33 0.59 -1.06 -5.07
N THR A 34 0.92 -2.10 -5.83
CA THR A 34 1.86 -2.07 -6.95
C THR A 34 1.10 -2.17 -8.27
N PRO A 35 1.69 -1.75 -9.42
CA PRO A 35 3.01 -1.17 -9.59
C PRO A 35 3.12 0.27 -9.06
N GLN A 36 4.31 0.63 -8.55
CA GLN A 36 4.64 2.00 -8.17
C GLN A 36 5.48 2.64 -9.28
N GLY A 37 5.14 3.87 -9.66
CA GLY A 37 5.74 4.54 -10.82
C GLY A 37 6.63 5.71 -10.43
N PHE A 38 7.94 5.59 -10.63
CA PHE A 38 8.91 6.64 -10.35
C PHE A 38 9.94 6.73 -11.49
N SER A 39 10.51 7.92 -11.71
CA SER A 39 11.64 8.06 -12.64
C SER A 39 12.84 7.26 -12.11
N LEU A 40 13.62 6.65 -13.00
CA LEU A 40 14.81 5.86 -12.60
C LEU A 40 15.79 6.64 -11.72
N SER A 41 16.05 7.92 -12.03
CA SER A 41 16.95 8.76 -11.22
C SER A 41 16.46 8.93 -9.78
N THR A 42 15.14 9.08 -9.60
CA THR A 42 14.49 9.16 -8.28
C THR A 42 14.67 7.86 -7.50
N LEU A 43 14.38 6.72 -8.11
CA LEU A 43 14.53 5.42 -7.42
C LEU A 43 15.98 5.15 -7.06
N ARG A 44 16.92 5.38 -7.98
CA ARG A 44 18.35 5.20 -7.69
C ARG A 44 18.82 6.08 -6.53
N ALA A 45 18.36 7.33 -6.48
CA ALA A 45 18.68 8.22 -5.36
C ALA A 45 18.05 7.75 -4.04
N ALA A 46 16.83 7.20 -4.09
CA ALA A 46 16.13 6.63 -2.94
C ALA A 46 16.91 5.43 -2.36
N HIS A 47 17.25 4.46 -3.19
CA HIS A 47 17.97 3.24 -2.78
C HIS A 47 19.44 3.47 -2.40
N ALA A 48 20.06 4.56 -2.85
CA ALA A 48 21.43 4.90 -2.48
C ALA A 48 21.54 5.53 -1.08
N ARG A 49 20.41 5.91 -0.46
CA ARG A 49 20.36 6.43 0.90
C ARG A 49 20.03 5.29 1.87
N GLU A 50 20.64 5.34 3.06
CA GLU A 50 20.15 4.52 4.16
C GLU A 50 18.79 5.06 4.60
N CYS A 51 17.77 4.22 4.54
CA CYS A 51 16.45 4.52 5.05
C CYS A 51 16.51 4.46 6.58
N SER A 52 15.89 5.42 7.26
CA SER A 52 15.94 5.50 8.74
C SER A 52 15.25 4.31 9.43
N VAL A 53 14.38 3.63 8.69
CA VAL A 53 13.63 2.44 9.09
C VAL A 53 13.58 1.45 7.92
N GLU A 54 13.18 0.21 8.18
CA GLU A 54 12.96 -0.77 7.13
C GLU A 54 11.81 -0.31 6.20
N ALA A 55 12.18 0.11 4.99
CA ALA A 55 11.21 0.57 4.00
C ALA A 55 10.31 -0.58 3.54
N THR A 56 9.00 -0.36 3.59
CA THR A 56 8.01 -1.37 3.18
C THR A 56 7.68 -1.33 1.68
N ASP A 57 7.95 -0.20 1.02
CA ASP A 57 7.79 0.01 -0.42
C ASP A 57 8.67 1.16 -0.95
N ASP A 58 8.64 1.39 -2.27
CA ASP A 58 9.47 2.42 -2.90
C ASP A 58 8.98 3.85 -2.61
N SER A 59 7.66 4.05 -2.40
CA SER A 59 7.13 5.35 -1.98
C SER A 59 7.69 5.82 -0.65
N MET A 60 7.81 4.93 0.32
CA MET A 60 8.35 5.26 1.63
C MET A 60 9.79 5.79 1.54
N MET A 61 10.64 5.15 0.72
CA MET A 61 12.00 5.65 0.48
C MET A 61 12.00 7.02 -0.20
N VAL A 62 11.04 7.27 -1.11
CA VAL A 62 10.89 8.57 -1.78
C VAL A 62 10.37 9.65 -0.83
N GLU A 63 9.46 9.31 0.07
CA GLU A 63 8.92 10.19 1.12
C GLU A 63 10.01 10.60 2.11
N GLU A 64 10.88 9.67 2.53
CA GLU A 64 12.02 9.98 3.41
C GLU A 64 13.02 10.98 2.78
N MET A 65 13.08 11.05 1.44
CA MET A 65 13.85 12.09 0.76
C MET A 65 13.18 13.48 0.80
N GLY A 66 12.03 13.61 1.47
CA GLY A 66 11.22 14.83 1.52
C GLY A 66 10.48 15.11 0.21
N ARG A 67 10.31 14.10 -0.65
CA ARG A 67 9.70 14.28 -1.97
C ARG A 67 8.24 13.87 -1.94
N PRO A 68 7.34 14.67 -2.55
CA PRO A 68 5.93 14.32 -2.57
C PRO A 68 5.70 13.08 -3.46
N VAL A 69 4.83 12.19 -2.98
CA VAL A 69 4.36 11.02 -3.73
C VAL A 69 2.90 11.25 -4.13
N LEU A 70 2.66 11.30 -5.44
CA LEU A 70 1.30 11.40 -5.98
C LEU A 70 0.57 10.06 -5.84
N THR A 71 -0.67 10.07 -5.39
CA THR A 71 -1.54 8.89 -5.39
C THR A 71 -2.37 8.81 -6.66
N VAL A 72 -2.73 7.60 -7.08
CA VAL A 72 -3.73 7.34 -8.12
C VAL A 72 -4.74 6.31 -7.64
N LEU A 73 -5.85 6.14 -8.35
CA LEU A 73 -6.85 5.14 -8.01
C LEU A 73 -6.27 3.72 -8.15
N GLY A 74 -6.30 2.97 -7.04
CA GLY A 74 -6.00 1.54 -7.01
C GLY A 74 -7.12 0.67 -7.55
N HIS A 75 -6.92 -0.64 -7.55
CA HIS A 75 -7.91 -1.61 -8.02
C HIS A 75 -7.90 -2.86 -7.13
N ASP A 76 -9.08 -3.40 -6.79
CA ASP A 76 -9.20 -4.59 -5.93
C ASP A 76 -8.46 -5.82 -6.48
N LEU A 77 -8.37 -5.92 -7.81
CA LEU A 77 -7.63 -6.98 -8.49
C LEU A 77 -6.11 -6.88 -8.34
N SER A 78 -5.57 -5.74 -7.92
CA SER A 78 -4.15 -5.57 -7.61
C SER A 78 -3.81 -5.99 -6.16
N ARG A 79 -4.64 -6.84 -5.57
CA ARG A 79 -4.42 -7.42 -4.25
C ARG A 79 -3.15 -8.28 -4.27
N LYS A 80 -2.28 -8.07 -3.29
CA LYS A 80 -1.14 -8.96 -3.03
C LYS A 80 -1.67 -10.28 -2.45
N ILE A 81 -1.31 -11.40 -3.07
CA ILE A 81 -1.61 -12.74 -2.52
C ILE A 81 -0.61 -13.01 -1.40
N THR A 82 -1.09 -13.07 -0.17
CA THR A 82 -0.25 -13.26 1.03
C THR A 82 -0.75 -14.37 1.95
N THR A 83 -2.00 -14.77 1.80
CA THR A 83 -2.66 -15.83 2.58
C THR A 83 -3.25 -16.89 1.66
N SER A 84 -3.58 -18.06 2.20
CA SER A 84 -4.30 -19.10 1.45
C SER A 84 -5.66 -18.60 0.94
N ALA A 85 -6.38 -17.82 1.74
CA ALA A 85 -7.64 -17.21 1.33
C ALA A 85 -7.49 -16.24 0.15
N ASP A 86 -6.37 -15.50 0.06
CA ASP A 86 -6.08 -14.67 -1.11
C ASP A 86 -5.88 -15.52 -2.37
N LEU A 87 -5.23 -16.68 -2.23
CA LEU A 87 -5.00 -17.59 -3.36
C LEU A 87 -6.32 -18.18 -3.86
N GLU A 88 -7.14 -18.71 -2.95
CA GLU A 88 -8.48 -19.24 -3.26
C GLU A 88 -9.35 -18.18 -3.98
N TRP A 89 -9.31 -16.93 -3.49
CA TRP A 89 -9.98 -15.80 -4.13
C TRP A 89 -9.50 -15.56 -5.56
N ALA A 90 -8.18 -15.61 -5.79
CA ALA A 90 -7.59 -15.39 -7.11
C ALA A 90 -7.95 -16.52 -8.09
N GLU A 91 -7.90 -17.78 -7.65
CA GLU A 91 -8.29 -18.95 -8.44
C GLU A 91 -9.77 -18.90 -8.83
N ALA A 92 -10.65 -18.55 -7.88
CA ALA A 92 -12.07 -18.38 -8.15
C ALA A 92 -12.34 -17.28 -9.19
N LEU A 93 -11.59 -16.16 -9.13
CA LEU A 93 -11.69 -15.10 -10.13
C LEU A 93 -11.26 -15.55 -11.53
N LEU A 94 -10.19 -16.34 -11.62
CA LEU A 94 -9.70 -16.89 -12.90
C LEU A 94 -10.69 -17.90 -13.48
N ALA A 95 -11.25 -18.79 -12.66
CA ALA A 95 -12.25 -19.77 -13.09
C ALA A 95 -13.52 -19.10 -13.65
N ARG A 96 -13.96 -17.98 -13.07
CA ARG A 96 -15.10 -17.19 -13.57
C ARG A 96 -14.82 -16.42 -14.86
N ARG A 97 -13.54 -16.25 -15.22
CA ARG A 97 -13.08 -15.58 -16.45
C ARG A 97 -12.73 -16.57 -17.56
N ALA A 98 -12.75 -17.87 -17.29
CA ALA A 98 -12.58 -18.88 -18.32
C ALA A 98 -13.68 -18.73 -19.39
N PRO A 99 -13.34 -18.83 -20.68
CA PRO A 99 -14.28 -18.62 -21.78
C PRO A 99 -15.46 -19.60 -21.75
#